data_AF-A0A662RQ10-F1
#
_entry.id   AF-A0A662RQ10-F1
#
_cell.length_a   1.000
_cell.length_b   1.000
_cell.length_c   1.000
_cell.angle_alpha   90.00
_cell.angle_beta   90.00
_cell.angle_gamma   90.00
#
_symmetry.space_group_name_H-M   'P 1'
#
loop_
_entity.id
_entity.type
_entity.pdbx_description
1 polymer ?
#
loop_
_entity_poly.entity_id
_entity_poly.type
_entity_poly.pdbx_seq_one_letter_code
_entity_poly.pdbx_strand_id
1 'polypeptide(L)'
;MAYHPKWMTKPTYDSNEDNLVDDSDKVDGADAGVAANNVFKIPSGIAQGDIFYVDGSGNVVRLAAGTSGQYLKTQGAGANPVWGSAPGRWNVISKNTNYSASDGDCVLVDATSGDITITLPAPSKDLQVNVKKIDSSTNVVTVVPNGGSIDGEASKEISTQYESYFFISDGSDWYII
;
A
#
# COMPACT_ATOMS: atom_id res chain seq x y z
N MET A 1 24.87 -72.45 24.76
CA MET A 1 23.59 -71.74 24.60
C MET A 1 23.88 -70.38 24.00
N ALA A 2 23.08 -70.01 23.01
CA ALA A 2 23.34 -68.95 22.05
C ALA A 2 23.48 -67.56 22.69
N TYR A 3 24.48 -66.81 22.23
CA TYR A 3 24.54 -65.36 22.41
C TYR A 3 23.39 -64.77 21.62
N HIS A 4 22.36 -64.26 22.30
CA HIS A 4 21.34 -63.42 21.67
C HIS A 4 21.97 -62.05 21.44
N PRO A 5 22.27 -61.62 20.19
CA PRO A 5 22.57 -60.22 19.96
C PRO A 5 21.30 -59.45 20.34
N LYS A 6 21.40 -58.61 21.38
CA LYS A 6 20.36 -57.63 21.68
C LYS A 6 20.24 -56.75 20.44
N TRP A 7 19.13 -56.92 19.72
CA TRP A 7 18.63 -55.95 18.77
C TRP A 7 18.35 -54.69 19.58
N MET A 8 19.32 -53.78 19.65
CA MET A 8 19.03 -52.41 20.05
C MET A 8 18.42 -51.76 18.81
N THR A 9 17.11 -51.99 18.62
CA THR A 9 16.28 -51.12 17.81
C THR A 9 16.36 -49.74 18.47
N LYS A 10 17.34 -48.94 18.06
CA LYS A 10 17.39 -47.52 18.42
C LYS A 10 16.00 -46.98 18.05
N PRO A 11 15.25 -46.40 18.99
CA PRO A 11 13.84 -46.05 18.76
C PRO A 11 13.67 -44.95 17.71
N THR A 12 14.77 -44.32 17.29
CA THR A 12 14.84 -43.30 16.26
C THR A 12 15.93 -43.68 15.25
N TYR A 13 15.63 -43.49 13.97
CA TYR A 13 16.60 -43.55 12.90
C TYR A 13 17.63 -42.44 13.16
N ASP A 14 18.89 -42.81 13.30
CA ASP A 14 20.04 -41.91 13.47
C ASP A 14 21.17 -42.66 12.78
N SER A 15 21.36 -42.32 11.51
CA SER A 15 22.16 -43.10 10.56
C SER A 15 23.66 -42.77 10.63
N ASN A 16 24.00 -41.62 11.22
CA ASN A 16 25.36 -41.09 11.30
C ASN A 16 25.94 -41.17 12.72
N GLU A 17 25.13 -41.60 13.70
CA GLU A 17 25.47 -41.77 15.12
C GLU A 17 25.96 -40.48 15.81
N ASP A 18 25.46 -39.32 15.38
CA ASP A 18 25.79 -38.03 16.01
C ASP A 18 24.90 -37.69 17.21
N ASN A 19 23.95 -38.57 17.57
CA ASN A 19 22.96 -38.38 18.62
C ASN A 19 21.99 -37.20 18.39
N LEU A 20 21.83 -36.76 17.14
CA LEU A 20 20.74 -35.90 16.70
C LEU A 20 19.62 -36.78 16.12
N VAL A 21 18.39 -36.27 16.18
CA VAL A 21 17.23 -37.01 15.65
C VAL A 21 17.13 -36.69 14.17
N ASP A 22 17.34 -37.69 13.30
CA ASP A 22 17.04 -37.60 11.87
C ASP A 22 15.51 -37.68 11.70
N ASP A 23 14.79 -36.61 12.06
CA ASP A 23 13.35 -36.54 11.80
C ASP A 23 13.06 -36.02 10.38
N SER A 24 11.90 -36.38 9.85
CA SER A 24 11.57 -36.23 8.43
C SER A 24 11.34 -34.77 7.99
N ASP A 25 11.51 -33.77 8.87
CA ASP A 25 11.28 -32.36 8.55
C ASP A 25 12.46 -31.70 7.78
N LYS A 26 13.58 -32.43 7.61
CA LYS A 26 14.75 -32.03 6.81
C LYS A 26 15.30 -30.64 7.16
N VAL A 27 15.35 -30.30 8.44
CA VAL A 27 16.17 -29.17 8.90
C VAL A 27 17.30 -29.68 9.79
N ASP A 28 18.13 -30.53 9.20
CA ASP A 28 19.33 -31.13 9.77
C ASP A 28 20.51 -30.15 9.73
N GLY A 29 20.52 -29.20 10.66
CA GLY A 29 21.75 -28.58 11.18
C GLY A 29 22.64 -27.74 10.24
N ALA A 30 22.44 -27.76 8.92
CA ALA A 30 23.25 -27.03 7.95
C ALA A 30 22.43 -26.20 6.93
N ASP A 31 21.16 -26.54 6.71
CA ASP A 31 20.35 -25.93 5.64
C ASP A 31 19.24 -24.96 6.09
N ALA A 32 19.14 -24.62 7.37
CA ALA A 32 18.47 -23.38 7.77
C ALA A 32 19.47 -22.22 7.69
N GLY A 33 19.85 -21.85 6.46
CA GLY A 33 20.88 -20.86 6.16
C GLY A 33 20.71 -19.54 6.91
N VAL A 34 21.30 -19.46 8.11
CA VAL A 34 21.80 -18.29 8.84
C VAL A 34 22.80 -18.88 9.83
N ALA A 35 23.89 -18.16 10.09
CA ALA A 35 24.95 -18.52 11.03
C ALA A 35 24.47 -19.40 12.20
N ALA A 36 25.20 -20.50 12.44
CA ALA A 36 24.95 -21.47 13.50
C ALA A 36 24.30 -20.80 14.72
N ASN A 37 23.08 -21.24 15.05
CA ASN A 37 22.19 -20.79 16.13
C ASN A 37 21.02 -19.82 15.78
N ASN A 38 20.91 -19.30 14.55
CA ASN A 38 19.74 -18.50 14.16
C ASN A 38 18.87 -19.21 13.12
N VAL A 39 17.97 -20.10 13.54
CA VAL A 39 16.96 -20.66 12.63
C VAL A 39 16.16 -19.51 11.99
N PHE A 40 16.07 -19.47 10.65
CA PHE A 40 15.21 -18.53 9.92
C PHE A 40 13.75 -18.77 10.33
N LYS A 41 13.23 -17.95 11.25
CA LYS A 41 11.84 -18.05 11.72
C LYS A 41 10.95 -17.29 10.76
N ILE A 42 10.12 -18.00 10.01
CA ILE A 42 9.01 -17.39 9.27
C ILE A 42 7.95 -16.94 10.30
N PRO A 43 7.51 -15.67 10.26
CA PRO A 43 6.43 -15.19 11.12
C PRO A 43 5.17 -16.06 11.01
N SER A 44 4.48 -16.33 12.12
CA SER A 44 3.21 -17.07 12.11
C SER A 44 2.08 -16.28 11.42
N GLY A 45 1.14 -16.97 10.78
CA GLY A 45 -0.07 -16.36 10.22
C GLY A 45 0.10 -15.71 8.84
N ILE A 46 1.00 -16.24 8.01
CA ILE A 46 1.24 -15.78 6.64
C ILE A 46 0.00 -15.94 5.76
N ALA A 47 -0.17 -15.03 4.82
CA ALA A 47 -1.24 -15.03 3.83
C ALA A 47 -0.67 -14.85 2.41
N GLN A 48 -1.50 -15.13 1.42
CA GLN A 48 -1.14 -14.91 0.03
C GLN A 48 -0.81 -13.43 -0.22
N GLY A 49 0.33 -13.17 -0.86
CA GLY A 49 0.77 -11.82 -1.24
C GLY A 49 1.62 -11.10 -0.19
N ASP A 50 1.88 -11.71 0.97
CA ASP A 50 2.79 -11.16 1.96
C ASP A 50 4.24 -11.07 1.45
N ILE A 51 4.96 -10.05 1.92
CA ILE A 51 6.38 -9.83 1.63
C ILE A 51 7.17 -9.92 2.95
N PHE A 52 8.31 -10.62 2.93
CA PHE A 52 9.23 -10.66 4.07
C PHE A 52 10.41 -9.72 3.85
N TYR A 53 10.81 -9.00 4.89
CA TYR A 53 11.97 -8.10 4.87
C TYR A 53 12.73 -8.16 6.20
N VAL A 54 13.96 -7.65 6.22
CA VAL A 54 14.77 -7.53 7.45
C VAL A 54 14.54 -6.17 8.08
N ASP A 55 14.07 -6.13 9.33
CA ASP A 55 13.87 -4.87 10.06
C ASP A 55 15.19 -4.25 10.55
N GLY A 56 15.11 -3.06 11.13
CA GLY A 56 16.28 -2.37 11.70
C GLY A 56 17.00 -3.11 12.84
N SER A 57 16.41 -4.18 13.38
CA SER A 57 17.03 -5.04 14.40
C SER A 57 17.60 -6.35 13.84
N GLY A 58 17.53 -6.55 12.52
CA GLY A 58 18.03 -7.77 11.87
C GLY A 58 17.03 -8.93 11.89
N ASN A 59 15.77 -8.71 12.29
CA ASN A 59 14.75 -9.75 12.29
C ASN A 59 14.06 -9.84 10.93
N VAL A 60 13.68 -11.06 10.53
CA VAL A 60 12.81 -11.27 9.38
C VAL A 60 11.38 -10.99 9.82
N VAL A 61 10.78 -9.96 9.25
CA VAL A 61 9.44 -9.48 9.58
C VAL A 61 8.54 -9.52 8.35
N ARG A 62 7.24 -9.65 8.59
CA ARG A 62 6.20 -9.67 7.56
C ARG A 62 5.70 -8.25 7.29
N LEU A 63 5.70 -7.85 6.03
CA LEU A 63 4.85 -6.79 5.49
C LEU A 63 3.62 -7.46 4.86
N ALA A 64 2.43 -7.17 5.39
CA ALA A 64 1.18 -7.74 4.86
C ALA A 64 0.98 -7.35 3.38
N ALA A 65 0.24 -8.16 2.62
CA ALA A 65 -0.11 -7.87 1.24
C ALA A 65 -0.67 -6.43 1.06
N GLY A 66 -0.22 -5.74 0.01
CA GLY A 66 -0.71 -4.42 -0.36
C GLY A 66 -2.09 -4.49 -1.04
N THR A 67 -2.70 -3.33 -1.25
CA THR A 67 -3.90 -3.17 -2.08
C THR A 67 -3.50 -2.95 -3.55
N SER A 68 -4.40 -3.31 -4.48
CA SER A 68 -4.21 -3.03 -5.91
C SER A 68 -3.83 -1.56 -6.15
N GLY A 69 -2.81 -1.33 -6.97
CA GLY A 69 -2.28 0.01 -7.29
C GLY A 69 -1.17 0.51 -6.35
N GLN A 70 -0.86 -0.21 -5.26
CA GLN A 70 0.30 0.08 -4.44
C GLN A 70 1.59 -0.51 -5.04
N TYR A 71 2.72 0.11 -4.72
CA TYR A 71 4.06 -0.37 -5.06
C TYR A 71 4.92 -0.49 -3.80
N LEU A 72 5.86 -1.44 -3.80
CA LEU A 72 6.81 -1.59 -2.71
C LEU A 72 7.88 -0.49 -2.83
N LYS A 73 8.08 0.31 -1.78
CA LYS A 73 9.14 1.32 -1.73
C LYS A 73 10.02 1.14 -0.51
N THR A 74 11.33 1.32 -0.69
CA THR A 74 12.27 1.49 0.43
C THR A 74 12.22 2.93 0.92
N GLN A 75 12.60 3.16 2.17
CA GLN A 75 12.61 4.50 2.79
C GLN A 75 14.03 5.04 3.02
N GLY A 76 15.01 4.50 2.28
CA GLY A 76 16.43 4.76 2.50
C GLY A 76 17.10 3.76 3.44
N ALA A 77 18.40 3.93 3.65
CA ALA A 77 19.19 3.03 4.49
C ALA A 77 18.69 3.05 5.95
N GLY A 78 18.48 1.87 6.53
CA GLY A 78 18.03 1.72 7.92
C GLY A 78 16.52 1.89 8.14
N ALA A 79 15.73 2.09 7.08
CA ALA A 79 14.28 2.24 7.18
C ALA A 79 13.53 1.08 6.51
N ASN A 80 12.48 0.61 7.19
CA ASN A 80 11.67 -0.52 6.71
C ASN A 80 10.95 -0.17 5.39
N PRO A 81 10.84 -1.12 4.44
CA PRO A 81 10.02 -0.94 3.25
C PRO A 81 8.54 -0.84 3.59
N VAL A 82 7.79 -0.11 2.78
CA VAL A 82 6.36 0.11 2.94
C VAL A 82 5.65 0.04 1.58
N TRP A 83 4.35 -0.22 1.58
CA TRP A 83 3.51 0.01 0.40
C TRP A 83 3.28 1.51 0.21
N GLY A 84 3.73 2.06 -0.91
CA GLY A 84 3.39 3.41 -1.35
C GLY A 84 2.24 3.39 -2.34
N SER A 85 1.51 4.49 -2.45
CA SER A 85 0.57 4.73 -3.56
C SER A 85 1.37 5.08 -4.82
N ALA A 86 1.17 4.36 -5.92
CA ALA A 86 1.94 4.59 -7.15
C ALA A 86 1.79 6.04 -7.63
N PRO A 87 2.88 6.84 -7.69
CA PRO A 87 2.80 8.16 -8.29
C PRO A 87 2.62 8.02 -9.81
N GLY A 88 1.74 8.83 -10.40
CA GLY A 88 1.69 9.04 -11.85
C GLY A 88 0.55 8.36 -12.62
N ARG A 89 -0.48 7.81 -11.96
CA ARG A 89 -1.75 7.49 -12.64
C ARG A 89 -2.89 8.23 -11.97
N TRP A 90 -3.71 8.87 -12.79
CA TRP A 90 -4.98 9.44 -12.36
C TRP A 90 -5.90 8.35 -11.81
N ASN A 91 -6.44 8.58 -10.61
CA ASN A 91 -7.60 7.85 -10.10
C ASN A 91 -8.86 8.48 -10.71
N VAL A 92 -9.30 7.93 -11.85
CA VAL A 92 -10.49 8.43 -12.55
C VAL A 92 -11.74 7.87 -11.90
N ILE A 93 -12.60 8.74 -11.38
CA ILE A 93 -13.80 8.38 -10.63
C ILE A 93 -15.00 9.23 -11.09
N SER A 94 -16.20 8.66 -11.01
CA SER A 94 -17.46 9.39 -11.26
C SER A 94 -18.21 9.63 -9.96
N LYS A 95 -18.74 10.85 -9.78
CA LYS A 95 -19.47 11.28 -8.57
C LYS A 95 -20.74 12.02 -8.94
N ASN A 96 -21.83 11.70 -8.23
CA ASN A 96 -23.15 12.32 -8.36
C ASN A 96 -23.66 12.91 -7.03
N THR A 97 -22.75 13.06 -6.07
CA THR A 97 -22.96 13.66 -4.74
C THR A 97 -21.66 14.35 -4.31
N ASN A 98 -21.72 15.13 -3.23
CA ASN A 98 -20.54 15.79 -2.66
C ASN A 98 -19.39 14.81 -2.40
N TYR A 99 -18.16 15.26 -2.66
CA TYR A 99 -17.00 14.39 -2.57
C TYR A 99 -15.74 15.13 -2.12
N SER A 100 -14.99 14.56 -1.19
CA SER A 100 -13.66 15.03 -0.78
C SER A 100 -12.60 14.29 -1.61
N ALA A 101 -11.93 15.02 -2.49
CA ALA A 101 -10.90 14.50 -3.38
C ALA A 101 -9.59 14.18 -2.63
N SER A 102 -8.86 13.22 -3.16
CA SER A 102 -7.49 12.86 -2.78
C SER A 102 -6.50 13.28 -3.87
N ASP A 103 -5.21 13.25 -3.53
CA ASP A 103 -4.16 13.48 -4.51
C ASP A 103 -4.24 12.49 -5.68
N GLY A 104 -4.10 13.01 -6.90
CA GLY A 104 -4.17 12.25 -8.13
C GLY A 104 -5.59 11.87 -8.56
N ASP A 105 -6.64 12.44 -7.95
CA ASP A 105 -8.02 12.20 -8.41
C ASP A 105 -8.34 12.96 -9.69
N CYS A 106 -9.00 12.28 -10.63
CA CYS A 106 -9.71 12.90 -11.75
C CYS A 106 -11.21 12.64 -11.55
N VAL A 107 -11.92 13.66 -11.07
CA VAL A 107 -13.31 13.57 -10.67
C VAL A 107 -14.21 14.01 -11.84
N LEU A 108 -14.94 13.04 -12.38
CA LEU A 108 -16.02 13.25 -13.34
C LEU A 108 -17.31 13.48 -12.56
N VAL A 109 -17.87 14.68 -12.62
CA VAL A 109 -18.99 15.09 -11.78
C VAL A 109 -20.28 15.16 -12.59
N ASP A 110 -21.27 14.38 -12.18
CA ASP A 110 -22.64 14.42 -12.69
C ASP A 110 -23.54 15.15 -11.69
N ALA A 111 -23.76 16.43 -11.93
CA ALA A 111 -24.61 17.30 -11.11
C ALA A 111 -26.10 17.22 -11.50
N THR A 112 -26.55 16.21 -12.25
CA THR A 112 -27.96 16.15 -12.73
C THR A 112 -28.99 16.24 -11.60
N SER A 113 -28.67 15.73 -10.40
CA SER A 113 -29.60 15.67 -9.26
C SER A 113 -29.56 16.91 -8.34
N GLY A 114 -28.69 17.87 -8.60
CA GLY A 114 -28.51 19.08 -7.80
C GLY A 114 -27.06 19.55 -7.81
N ASP A 115 -26.82 20.72 -7.24
CA ASP A 115 -25.46 21.27 -7.11
C ASP A 115 -24.56 20.31 -6.31
N ILE A 116 -23.31 20.16 -6.74
CA ILE A 116 -22.32 19.27 -6.12
C ILE A 116 -21.10 20.06 -5.71
N THR A 117 -20.66 19.86 -4.46
CA THR A 117 -19.40 20.37 -3.96
C THR A 117 -18.30 19.31 -4.04
N ILE A 118 -17.19 19.64 -4.71
CA ILE A 118 -15.94 18.88 -4.65
C ILE A 118 -14.97 19.59 -3.73
N THR A 119 -14.57 18.94 -2.65
CA THR A 119 -13.61 19.50 -1.69
C THR A 119 -12.21 18.98 -2.00
N LEU A 120 -11.28 19.88 -2.36
CA LEU A 120 -9.86 19.54 -2.53
C LEU A 120 -9.23 19.14 -1.18
N PRO A 121 -8.18 18.30 -1.17
CA PRO A 121 -7.49 17.97 0.07
C PRO A 121 -6.84 19.22 0.68
N ALA A 122 -6.45 19.12 1.96
CA ALA A 122 -5.65 20.18 2.58
C ALA A 122 -4.38 20.40 1.75
N PRO A 123 -4.03 21.65 1.41
CA PRO A 123 -2.93 21.94 0.52
C PRO A 123 -1.63 21.35 1.06
N SER A 124 -0.96 20.59 0.20
CA SER A 124 0.38 20.06 0.41
C SER A 124 1.11 20.17 -0.92
N LYS A 125 2.42 20.32 -0.86
CA LYS A 125 3.21 20.56 -2.06
C LYS A 125 3.01 19.43 -3.08
N ASP A 126 2.83 19.82 -4.34
CA ASP A 126 2.73 18.97 -5.52
C ASP A 126 1.46 18.11 -5.61
N LEU A 127 0.46 18.31 -4.72
CA LEU A 127 -0.83 17.63 -4.85
C LEU A 127 -1.56 18.07 -6.13
N GLN A 128 -2.25 17.13 -6.78
CA GLN A 128 -2.94 17.36 -8.04
C GLN A 128 -4.36 16.81 -8.00
N VAL A 129 -5.34 17.58 -8.48
CA VAL A 129 -6.72 17.13 -8.67
C VAL A 129 -7.23 17.67 -10.00
N ASN A 130 -7.94 16.87 -10.78
CA ASN A 130 -8.70 17.34 -11.93
C ASN A 130 -10.19 17.18 -11.66
N VAL A 131 -10.98 18.20 -11.97
CA VAL A 131 -12.44 18.15 -11.86
C VAL A 131 -13.04 18.46 -13.22
N LYS A 132 -14.03 17.68 -13.64
CA LYS A 132 -14.76 17.88 -14.89
C LYS A 132 -16.25 17.69 -14.66
N LYS A 133 -17.06 18.66 -15.06
CA LYS A 133 -18.52 18.48 -15.14
C LYS A 133 -18.85 17.66 -16.38
N ILE A 134 -19.63 16.58 -16.24
CA ILE A 134 -19.95 15.69 -17.36
C ILE A 134 -21.42 15.73 -17.79
N ASP A 135 -22.30 16.30 -16.97
CA ASP A 135 -23.72 16.42 -17.29
C ASP A 135 -24.06 17.79 -17.91
N SER A 136 -25.21 17.87 -18.57
CA SER A 136 -25.70 19.06 -19.26
C SER A 136 -26.70 19.88 -18.45
N SER A 137 -26.93 19.56 -17.18
CA SER A 137 -27.85 20.33 -16.33
C SER A 137 -27.29 21.71 -16.01
N THR A 138 -28.16 22.62 -15.57
CA THR A 138 -27.79 23.96 -15.09
C THR A 138 -27.22 23.96 -13.67
N ASN A 139 -27.23 22.81 -12.99
CA ASN A 139 -26.67 22.69 -11.65
C ASN A 139 -25.16 22.89 -11.70
N VAL A 140 -24.62 23.50 -10.65
CA VAL A 140 -23.22 23.93 -10.61
C VAL A 140 -22.39 22.89 -9.87
N VAL A 141 -21.19 22.64 -10.39
CA VAL A 141 -20.14 21.94 -9.64
C VAL A 141 -19.25 22.99 -8.99
N THR A 142 -19.25 23.05 -7.67
CA THR A 142 -18.43 23.99 -6.89
C THR A 142 -17.22 23.26 -6.33
N VAL A 143 -16.02 23.68 -6.71
CA VAL A 143 -14.76 23.19 -6.16
C VAL A 143 -14.34 24.12 -5.01
N VAL A 144 -14.06 23.56 -3.83
CA VAL A 144 -13.64 24.32 -2.64
C VAL A 144 -12.37 23.71 -2.06
N PRO A 145 -11.40 24.51 -1.56
CA PRO A 145 -10.22 23.97 -0.92
C PRO A 145 -10.46 23.67 0.57
N ASN A 146 -9.90 22.59 1.11
CA ASN A 146 -9.91 22.32 2.55
C ASN A 146 -8.78 23.08 3.26
N GLY A 147 -8.87 24.41 3.27
CA GLY A 147 -7.82 25.33 3.69
C GLY A 147 -7.06 25.94 2.50
N GLY A 148 -6.47 27.12 2.69
CA GLY A 148 -5.90 27.91 1.59
C GLY A 148 -6.98 28.51 0.68
N SER A 149 -6.58 28.86 -0.54
CA SER A 149 -7.40 29.44 -1.61
C SER A 149 -7.13 28.76 -2.96
N ILE A 150 -7.99 29.00 -3.95
CA ILE A 150 -7.81 28.60 -5.35
C ILE A 150 -7.58 29.88 -6.16
N ASP A 151 -6.34 30.14 -6.60
CA ASP A 151 -5.95 31.40 -7.26
C ASP A 151 -6.38 32.67 -6.49
N GLY A 152 -6.35 32.61 -5.15
CA GLY A 152 -6.80 33.70 -4.27
C GLY A 152 -8.31 33.71 -3.99
N GLU A 153 -9.10 32.85 -4.63
CA GLU A 153 -10.54 32.73 -4.44
C GLU A 153 -10.91 31.61 -3.47
N ALA A 154 -12.08 31.73 -2.82
CA ALA A 154 -12.57 30.73 -1.87
C ALA A 154 -13.14 29.47 -2.56
N SER A 155 -13.49 29.56 -3.84
CA SER A 155 -14.05 28.46 -4.61
C SER A 155 -13.91 28.68 -6.12
N LYS A 156 -14.07 27.60 -6.88
CA LYS A 156 -14.20 27.61 -8.34
C LYS A 156 -15.49 26.94 -8.78
N GLU A 157 -16.34 27.66 -9.49
CA GLU A 157 -17.56 27.10 -10.10
C GLU A 157 -17.28 26.56 -11.52
N ILE A 158 -17.91 25.44 -11.84
CA ILE A 158 -17.93 24.81 -13.16
C ILE A 158 -19.41 24.59 -13.53
N SER A 159 -19.92 25.39 -14.47
CA SER A 159 -21.33 25.36 -14.88
C SER A 159 -21.54 24.78 -16.29
N THR A 160 -20.49 24.80 -17.13
CA THR A 160 -20.58 24.31 -18.51
C THR A 160 -20.27 22.82 -18.59
N GLN A 161 -21.07 22.07 -19.36
CA GLN A 161 -20.78 20.67 -19.63
C GLN A 161 -19.40 20.52 -20.28
N TYR A 162 -18.65 19.53 -19.80
CA TYR A 162 -17.30 19.16 -20.25
C TYR A 162 -16.20 20.19 -19.97
N GLU A 163 -16.53 21.28 -19.30
CA GLU A 163 -15.53 22.17 -18.73
C GLU A 163 -14.78 21.44 -17.61
N SER A 164 -13.47 21.60 -17.60
CA SER A 164 -12.57 20.92 -16.68
C SER A 164 -11.45 21.85 -16.26
N TYR A 165 -11.04 21.72 -15.01
CA TYR A 165 -9.92 22.45 -14.44
C TYR A 165 -9.00 21.46 -13.74
N PHE A 166 -7.70 21.64 -13.94
CA PHE A 166 -6.67 20.94 -13.19
C PHE A 166 -6.13 21.90 -12.13
N PHE A 167 -6.07 21.40 -10.90
CA PHE A 167 -5.66 22.12 -9.72
C PHE A 167 -4.33 21.51 -9.24
N ILE A 168 -3.33 22.36 -8.98
CA ILE A 168 -2.05 21.97 -8.38
C ILE A 168 -1.76 22.82 -7.15
N SER A 169 -1.26 22.19 -6.08
CA SER A 169 -0.92 22.91 -4.85
C SER A 169 0.57 23.18 -4.71
N ASP A 170 0.93 24.38 -4.22
CA ASP A 170 2.28 24.74 -3.81
C ASP A 170 2.60 24.38 -2.34
N GLY A 171 1.61 23.82 -1.63
CA GLY A 171 1.67 23.51 -0.21
C GLY A 171 1.00 24.51 0.72
N SER A 172 0.51 25.64 0.21
CA SER A 172 -0.31 26.60 0.97
C SER A 172 -1.64 26.90 0.26
N ASP A 173 -1.60 27.06 -1.05
CA ASP A 173 -2.75 27.37 -1.89
C ASP A 173 -2.84 26.39 -3.07
N TRP A 174 -3.92 26.50 -3.83
CA TRP A 174 -4.17 25.78 -5.07
C TRP A 174 -4.18 26.75 -6.25
N TYR A 175 -3.70 26.28 -7.40
CA TYR A 175 -3.64 27.05 -8.64
C TYR A 175 -4.27 26.28 -9.78
N ILE A 176 -5.00 26.98 -10.63
CA ILE A 176 -5.51 26.44 -11.89
C ILE A 176 -4.44 26.66 -12.97
N ILE A 177 -4.11 25.61 -13.75
CA ILE A 177 -3.15 25.70 -14.87
C ILE A 177 -3.77 25.43 -16.24
#